data_AF-A0A9D4KTW8-F1
#
_entry.id   AF-A0A9D4KTW8-F1
#
_cell.length_a   1.000
_cell.length_b   1.000
_cell.length_c   1.000
_cell.angle_alpha   90.00
_cell.angle_beta   90.00
_cell.angle_gamma   90.00
#
_symmetry.space_group_name_H-M   'P 1'
#
loop_
_entity.id
_entity.type
_entity.pdbx_description
1 polymer ?
#
loop_
_entity_poly.entity_id
_entity_poly.type
_entity_poly.pdbx_seq_one_letter_code
_entity_poly.pdbx_strand_id
1 'polypeptide(L)'
;MAWCTQTKEFRNKEHSLPVNMAVVKGLKVQLFGHSFVKRLKDYIQNDSSQRHDLNVQGNALVQYSGFPGATVKELRRHLEVVSDFSPDILVLIIGAIDIYYSDVTPESVARDIENLIDTLLFVIGVGKVIVLQVLHRQVPLSHTRYPVDVDWFNARVDDLNCHLIEMLNRTGHAWSFIPMAYEGVLVSCFQTTKFCRRWLSPVQCRSAPPHYKCQSCCGRRPEGFYLPFIRYVFPFIRYR
;
A
#
# COMPACT_ATOMS: atom_id res chain seq x y z
N MET A 1 25.00 -11.06 86.47
CA MET A 1 24.22 -12.06 85.70
C MET A 1 23.97 -11.50 84.31
N ALA A 2 24.47 -12.25 83.32
CA ALA A 2 24.23 -12.25 81.87
C ALA A 2 23.87 -10.95 81.11
N TRP A 3 24.85 -10.50 80.31
CA TRP A 3 24.67 -9.94 78.97
C TRP A 3 24.03 -10.97 78.01
N CYS A 4 23.25 -10.50 77.02
CA CYS A 4 23.32 -11.03 75.64
C CYS A 4 22.74 -10.04 74.62
N THR A 5 23.55 -9.79 73.59
CA THR A 5 23.41 -8.94 72.38
C THR A 5 22.65 -9.62 71.23
N GLN A 6 22.04 -8.82 70.34
CA GLN A 6 22.04 -8.94 68.85
C GLN A 6 21.08 -7.87 68.23
N THR A 7 21.57 -6.81 67.58
CA THR A 7 21.98 -6.59 66.16
C THR A 7 20.87 -6.26 65.15
N LYS A 8 21.01 -5.03 64.59
CA LYS A 8 20.80 -4.55 63.20
C LYS A 8 19.46 -4.80 62.50
N GLU A 9 18.84 -3.71 62.03
CA GLU A 9 18.52 -3.56 60.61
C GLU A 9 18.25 -2.10 60.22
N PHE A 10 19.08 -1.61 59.28
CA PHE A 10 18.91 -0.34 58.57
C PHE A 10 17.68 -0.46 57.65
N ARG A 11 16.61 0.30 57.91
CA ARG A 11 15.55 0.49 56.93
C ARG A 11 16.03 1.46 55.85
N ASN A 12 16.49 0.90 54.73
CA ASN A 12 16.52 1.60 53.45
C ASN A 12 15.09 2.01 53.10
N LYS A 13 14.83 3.32 53.05
CA LYS A 13 13.68 3.88 52.32
C LYS A 13 14.06 3.88 50.85
N GLU A 14 13.67 2.84 50.13
CA GLU A 14 13.59 2.89 48.68
C GLU A 14 12.48 3.87 48.32
N HIS A 15 12.87 5.08 47.94
CA HIS A 15 12.05 5.95 47.11
C HIS A 15 11.93 5.28 45.74
N SER A 16 10.85 4.53 45.53
CA SER A 16 10.40 4.11 44.21
C SER A 16 10.04 5.36 43.40
N LEU A 17 11.00 5.81 42.59
CA LEU A 17 10.74 6.75 41.50
C LEU A 17 9.66 6.13 40.59
N PRO A 18 8.70 6.93 40.08
CA PRO A 18 7.72 6.42 39.14
C PRO A 18 8.46 5.86 37.93
N VAL A 19 8.22 4.58 37.64
CA VAL A 19 8.60 3.96 36.38
C VAL A 19 7.96 4.81 35.30
N ASN A 20 8.79 5.59 34.62
CA ASN A 20 8.41 6.32 33.41
C ASN A 20 8.01 5.24 32.40
N MET A 21 6.72 4.87 32.38
CA MET A 21 6.12 4.15 31.28
C MET A 21 6.13 5.12 30.10
N ALA A 22 7.30 5.26 29.47
CA ALA A 22 7.42 5.82 28.15
C ALA A 22 6.44 5.01 27.30
N VAL A 23 5.31 5.62 26.97
CA VAL A 23 4.36 5.06 26.01
C VAL A 23 5.18 4.85 24.75
N VAL A 24 5.50 3.60 24.45
CA VAL A 24 6.24 3.25 23.24
C VAL A 24 5.33 3.68 22.09
N LYS A 25 5.64 4.82 21.47
CA LYS A 25 4.88 5.34 20.33
C LYS A 25 4.92 4.28 19.24
N GLY A 26 3.77 3.67 18.97
CA GLY A 26 3.63 2.68 17.90
C GLY A 26 3.87 3.34 16.53
N LEU A 27 4.58 2.65 15.64
CA LEU A 27 4.84 3.11 14.28
C LEU A 27 3.52 3.20 13.50
N LYS A 28 3.18 4.38 12.97
CA LYS A 28 2.00 4.55 12.12
C LYS A 28 2.38 4.48 10.65
N VAL A 29 1.80 3.53 9.93
CA VAL A 29 2.01 3.35 8.48
C VAL A 29 0.69 3.55 7.76
N GLN A 30 0.68 4.35 6.70
CA GLN A 30 -0.52 4.52 5.87
C GLN A 30 -0.26 4.12 4.43
N LEU A 31 -1.07 3.21 3.91
CA LEU A 31 -1.15 2.94 2.48
C LEU A 31 -2.18 3.93 1.89
N PHE A 32 -1.72 4.78 0.98
CA PHE A 32 -2.51 5.84 0.38
C PHE A 32 -2.47 5.71 -1.15
N GLY A 33 -3.63 5.64 -1.79
CA GLY A 33 -3.64 5.43 -3.23
C GLY A 33 -5.01 5.16 -3.81
N HIS A 34 -5.02 4.58 -5.00
CA HIS A 34 -6.26 4.36 -5.76
C HIS A 34 -6.98 3.04 -5.38
N SER A 35 -7.74 2.50 -6.33
CA SER A 35 -8.51 1.26 -6.23
C SER A 35 -7.73 0.03 -5.77
N PHE A 36 -6.40 -0.01 -5.89
CA PHE A 36 -5.60 -1.13 -5.41
C PHE A 36 -5.59 -1.19 -3.88
N VAL A 37 -5.30 -0.07 -3.21
CA VAL A 37 -5.30 0.03 -1.74
C VAL A 37 -6.67 -0.31 -1.17
N LYS A 38 -7.75 0.15 -1.82
CA LYS A 38 -9.13 -0.17 -1.39
C LYS A 38 -9.39 -1.67 -1.44
N ARG A 39 -9.03 -2.32 -2.55
CA ARG A 39 -9.22 -3.77 -2.72
C ARG A 39 -8.33 -4.59 -1.79
N LEU A 40 -7.11 -4.12 -1.50
CA LEU A 40 -6.22 -4.73 -0.52
C LEU A 40 -6.83 -4.66 0.89
N LYS A 41 -7.36 -3.50 1.29
CA LYS A 41 -8.08 -3.34 2.56
C LYS A 41 -9.24 -4.32 2.66
N ASP A 42 -10.08 -4.37 1.62
CA ASP A 42 -11.25 -5.24 1.57
C ASP A 42 -10.83 -6.72 1.63
N TYR A 43 -9.73 -7.10 0.96
CA TYR A 43 -9.20 -8.47 1.02
C TYR A 43 -8.78 -8.87 2.43
N ILE A 44 -7.98 -8.03 3.10
CA ILE A 44 -7.50 -8.29 4.46
C ILE A 44 -8.66 -8.35 5.46
N GLN A 45 -9.64 -7.46 5.32
CA GLN A 45 -10.82 -7.46 6.20
C GLN A 45 -11.69 -8.71 6.05
N ASN A 46 -11.69 -9.35 4.88
CA ASN A 46 -12.52 -10.51 4.59
C ASN A 46 -11.79 -11.86 4.79
N ASP A 47 -10.51 -11.83 5.17
CA ASP A 47 -9.70 -13.02 5.41
C ASP A 47 -9.04 -12.93 6.80
N SER A 48 -9.62 -13.65 7.77
CA SER A 48 -9.15 -13.68 9.15
C SER A 48 -7.75 -14.27 9.32
N SER A 49 -7.19 -14.92 8.29
CA SER A 49 -5.79 -15.38 8.30
C SER A 49 -4.79 -14.25 8.02
N GLN A 50 -5.25 -13.13 7.48
CA GLN A 50 -4.40 -11.98 7.16
C GLN A 50 -4.31 -11.04 8.35
N ARG A 51 -3.10 -10.60 8.67
CA ARG A 51 -2.88 -9.59 9.72
C ARG A 51 -3.06 -8.19 9.16
N HIS A 52 -3.83 -7.35 9.85
CA HIS A 52 -4.03 -5.95 9.47
C HIS A 52 -2.74 -5.12 9.49
N ASP A 53 -1.79 -5.52 10.32
CA ASP A 53 -0.46 -4.89 10.48
C ASP A 53 0.54 -5.27 9.37
N LEU A 54 0.14 -6.12 8.40
CA LEU A 54 0.99 -6.60 7.31
C LEU A 54 2.29 -7.26 7.80
N ASN A 55 2.26 -7.77 9.03
CA ASN A 55 3.41 -8.38 9.70
C ASN A 55 4.61 -7.43 9.87
N VAL A 56 4.35 -6.12 9.91
CA VAL A 56 5.31 -5.12 10.37
C VAL A 56 5.62 -5.43 11.84
N GLN A 57 6.90 -5.54 12.19
CA GLN A 57 7.30 -5.91 13.55
C GLN A 57 6.97 -4.78 14.53
N GLY A 58 6.66 -5.14 15.78
CA GLY A 58 6.35 -4.20 16.85
C GLY A 58 4.88 -3.76 16.88
N ASN A 59 4.58 -2.71 17.64
CA ASN A 59 3.24 -2.13 17.79
C ASN A 59 2.91 -1.18 16.63
N ALA A 60 2.94 -1.69 15.39
CA ALA A 60 2.64 -0.88 14.22
C ALA A 60 1.14 -0.74 13.98
N LEU A 61 0.67 0.48 13.74
CA LEU A 61 -0.70 0.78 13.33
C LEU A 61 -0.73 1.05 11.83
N VAL A 62 -1.42 0.19 11.07
CA VAL A 62 -1.50 0.30 9.61
C VAL A 62 -2.88 0.79 9.17
N GLN A 63 -2.94 1.92 8.47
CA GLN A 63 -4.16 2.45 7.86
C GLN A 63 -4.16 2.28 6.34
N TYR A 64 -5.33 1.99 5.78
CA TYR A 64 -5.54 1.84 4.34
C TYR A 64 -6.56 2.86 3.86
N SER A 65 -6.09 3.79 3.03
CA SER A 65 -6.87 4.88 2.44
C SER A 65 -6.83 4.76 0.91
N GLY A 66 -7.77 4.00 0.37
CA GLY A 66 -7.87 3.71 -1.06
C GLY A 66 -9.09 4.35 -1.72
N PHE A 67 -8.89 5.09 -2.81
CA PHE A 67 -9.92 5.84 -3.51
C PHE A 67 -10.13 5.29 -4.94
N PRO A 68 -11.24 4.59 -5.23
CA PRO A 68 -11.42 3.92 -6.50
C PRO A 68 -11.41 4.86 -7.71
N GLY A 69 -10.48 4.65 -8.64
CA GLY A 69 -10.37 5.48 -9.86
C GLY A 69 -9.67 6.82 -9.65
N ALA A 70 -9.09 7.06 -8.47
CA ALA A 70 -8.36 8.29 -8.21
C ALA A 70 -7.14 8.43 -9.13
N THR A 71 -7.04 9.61 -9.74
CA THR A 71 -5.82 10.19 -10.32
C THR A 71 -5.03 10.90 -9.22
N VAL A 72 -3.82 11.39 -9.53
CA VAL A 72 -3.03 12.20 -8.60
C VAL A 72 -3.82 13.43 -8.13
N LYS A 73 -4.51 14.09 -9.06
CA LYS A 73 -5.37 15.25 -8.79
C LYS A 73 -6.53 14.92 -7.85
N GLU A 74 -7.20 13.79 -8.05
CA GLU A 74 -8.29 13.36 -7.16
C GLU A 74 -7.76 13.01 -5.77
N LEU A 75 -6.58 12.38 -5.68
CA LEU A 75 -5.99 11.99 -4.41
C LEU A 75 -5.63 13.20 -3.52
N ARG A 76 -5.26 14.33 -4.12
CA ARG A 76 -5.03 15.61 -3.40
C ARG A 76 -6.25 16.12 -2.66
N ARG A 77 -7.47 15.79 -3.11
CA ARG A 77 -8.72 16.19 -2.45
C ARG A 77 -8.99 15.41 -1.17
N HIS A 78 -8.16 14.41 -0.89
CA HIS A 78 -8.29 13.50 0.24
C HIS A 78 -7.10 13.57 1.19
N LEU A 79 -6.35 14.67 1.20
CA LEU A 79 -5.19 14.82 2.10
C LEU A 79 -5.58 14.93 3.58
N GLU A 80 -6.83 15.28 3.88
CA GLU A 80 -7.37 15.30 5.23
C GLU A 80 -7.24 13.93 5.91
N VAL A 81 -7.42 12.82 5.18
CA VAL A 81 -7.31 11.47 5.78
C VAL A 81 -5.87 11.11 6.13
N VAL A 82 -4.88 11.82 5.56
CA VAL A 82 -3.46 11.68 5.91
C VAL A 82 -3.16 12.56 7.11
N SER A 83 -3.63 13.80 7.09
CA SER A 83 -3.49 14.74 8.20
C SER A 83 -4.08 14.19 9.51
N ASP A 84 -5.30 13.64 9.44
CA ASP A 84 -6.00 13.10 10.61
C ASP A 84 -5.30 11.88 11.21
N PHE A 85 -4.72 11.03 10.37
CA PHE A 85 -4.01 9.83 10.83
C PHE A 85 -2.60 10.17 11.35
N SER A 86 -1.96 11.16 10.72
CA SER A 86 -0.58 11.59 10.98
C SER A 86 0.41 10.41 10.91
N PRO A 87 0.58 9.77 9.73
CA PRO A 87 1.49 8.63 9.58
C PRO A 87 2.95 9.04 9.75
N ASP A 88 3.75 8.16 10.38
CA ASP A 88 5.21 8.27 10.38
C ASP A 88 5.75 7.86 8.99
N ILE A 89 5.13 6.86 8.36
CA ILE A 89 5.46 6.39 7.01
C ILE A 89 4.20 6.34 6.14
N LEU A 90 4.24 6.96 4.96
CA LEU A 90 3.19 6.85 3.95
C LEU A 90 3.70 6.10 2.73
N VAL A 91 2.97 5.06 2.32
CA VAL A 91 3.21 4.29 1.08
C VAL A 91 2.21 4.75 0.03
N LEU A 92 2.69 5.43 -1.01
CA LEU A 92 1.92 6.02 -2.08
C LEU A 92 1.84 5.07 -3.29
N ILE A 93 0.62 4.79 -3.75
CA ILE A 93 0.33 3.94 -4.92
C ILE A 93 -0.60 4.71 -5.86
N ILE A 94 -0.02 5.34 -6.89
CA ILE A 94 -0.72 6.27 -7.79
C ILE A 94 -0.07 6.32 -9.20
N GLY A 95 -0.70 6.98 -10.17
CA GLY A 95 -0.15 7.21 -11.52
C GLY A 95 -0.70 6.27 -12.60
N ALA A 96 -1.07 5.04 -12.25
CA ALA A 96 -1.56 4.04 -13.22
C ALA A 96 -2.86 4.44 -13.95
N ILE A 97 -3.69 5.29 -13.34
CA ILE A 97 -4.93 5.80 -13.92
C ILE A 97 -4.64 7.03 -14.77
N ASP A 98 -3.72 7.89 -14.34
CA ASP A 98 -3.35 9.14 -14.98
C ASP A 98 -2.74 8.90 -16.38
N ILE A 99 -1.80 7.94 -16.49
CA ILE A 99 -1.14 7.64 -17.77
C ILE A 99 -2.04 6.92 -18.77
N TYR A 100 -3.27 6.55 -18.38
CA TYR A 100 -4.26 5.97 -19.28
C TYR A 100 -4.81 6.99 -20.28
N TYR A 101 -4.77 8.29 -19.93
CA TYR A 101 -5.22 9.36 -20.81
C TYR A 101 -4.12 9.72 -21.82
N SER A 102 -4.45 9.69 -23.11
CA SER A 102 -3.50 9.86 -24.21
C SER A 102 -2.96 11.29 -24.36
N ASP A 103 -3.71 12.28 -23.88
CA ASP A 103 -3.36 13.70 -23.84
C ASP A 103 -2.44 14.06 -22.67
N VAL A 104 -2.24 13.14 -21.73
CA VAL A 104 -1.34 13.29 -20.59
C VAL A 104 0.00 12.65 -20.94
N THR A 105 1.12 13.23 -20.51
CA THR A 105 2.45 12.61 -20.69
C THR A 105 2.92 11.95 -19.38
N PRO A 106 3.68 10.84 -19.43
CA PRO A 106 4.27 10.23 -18.23
C PRO A 106 5.08 11.24 -17.39
N GLU A 107 5.85 12.12 -18.03
CA GLU A 107 6.60 13.19 -17.37
C GLU A 107 5.69 14.16 -16.59
N SER A 108 4.54 14.56 -17.16
CA SER A 108 3.59 15.43 -16.47
C SER A 108 3.00 14.76 -15.23
N VAL A 109 2.68 13.46 -15.31
CA VAL A 109 2.22 12.67 -14.15
C VAL A 109 3.32 12.56 -13.10
N ALA A 110 4.57 12.33 -13.50
CA ALA A 110 5.70 12.26 -12.58
C ALA A 110 5.85 13.57 -11.78
N ARG A 111 5.78 14.73 -12.46
CA ARG A 111 5.78 16.06 -11.81
C ARG A 111 4.60 16.26 -10.85
N ASP A 112 3.40 15.82 -11.25
CA ASP A 112 2.23 15.91 -10.38
C ASP A 112 2.39 15.05 -9.10
N ILE A 113 3.02 13.88 -9.22
CA ILE A 113 3.38 13.00 -8.12
C ILE A 113 4.42 13.65 -7.22
N GLU A 114 5.49 14.24 -7.75
CA GLU A 114 6.50 14.97 -6.95
C GLU A 114 5.88 16.12 -6.18
N ASN A 115 5.08 16.96 -6.84
CA ASN A 115 4.36 18.03 -6.17
C ASN A 115 3.45 17.50 -5.04
N LEU A 116 2.94 16.25 -5.15
CA LEU A 116 2.10 15.63 -4.12
C LEU A 116 2.98 15.15 -2.96
N ILE A 117 4.13 14.54 -3.26
CA ILE A 117 5.14 14.14 -2.27
C ILE A 117 5.61 15.35 -1.47
N ASP A 118 5.93 16.47 -2.13
CA ASP A 118 6.34 17.69 -1.46
C ASP A 118 5.25 18.22 -0.52
N THR A 119 3.98 18.16 -0.95
CA THR A 119 2.86 18.53 -0.08
C THR A 119 2.79 17.61 1.14
N LEU A 120 2.97 16.30 0.96
CA LEU A 120 2.93 15.32 2.06
C LEU A 120 4.08 15.52 3.05
N LEU A 121 5.30 15.75 2.56
CA LEU A 121 6.47 15.91 3.40
C LEU A 121 6.49 17.27 4.11
N PHE A 122 6.29 18.36 3.37
CA PHE A 122 6.58 19.71 3.86
C PHE A 122 5.35 20.47 4.36
N VAL A 123 4.16 20.14 3.88
CA VAL A 123 2.91 20.80 4.30
C VAL A 123 2.17 19.96 5.34
N ILE A 124 1.98 18.67 5.07
CA ILE A 124 1.29 17.75 5.99
C ILE A 124 2.22 17.24 7.10
N GLY A 125 3.54 17.20 6.86
CA GLY A 125 4.52 16.79 7.86
C GLY A 125 4.67 15.27 8.01
N VAL A 126 4.40 14.50 6.95
CA VAL A 126 4.66 13.06 6.94
C VAL A 126 6.15 12.80 7.07
N GLY A 127 6.56 11.95 8.03
CA GLY A 127 7.98 11.70 8.30
C GLY A 127 8.73 11.06 7.13
N LYS A 128 8.10 10.13 6.42
CA LYS A 128 8.66 9.52 5.22
C LYS A 128 7.58 9.14 4.21
N VAL A 129 7.82 9.45 2.94
CA VAL A 129 7.00 8.98 1.82
C VAL A 129 7.75 7.91 1.02
N ILE A 130 7.06 6.82 0.71
CA ILE A 130 7.54 5.73 -0.13
C ILE A 130 6.61 5.64 -1.34
N VAL A 131 7.14 5.81 -2.54
CA VAL A 131 6.38 5.65 -3.78
C VAL A 131 6.66 4.25 -4.32
N LEU A 132 5.59 3.52 -4.62
CA LEU A 132 5.73 2.23 -5.31
C LEU A 132 5.73 2.43 -6.82
N GLN A 133 6.50 1.60 -7.52
CA GLN A 133 6.46 1.60 -8.97
C GLN A 133 5.04 1.37 -9.50
N VAL A 134 4.75 1.99 -10.63
CA VAL A 134 3.54 1.66 -11.40
C VAL A 134 3.75 0.31 -12.07
N LEU A 135 2.74 -0.55 -11.99
CA LEU A 135 2.81 -1.90 -12.52
C LEU A 135 2.33 -1.96 -13.97
N HIS A 136 2.99 -2.81 -14.75
CA HIS A 136 2.56 -3.15 -16.09
C HIS A 136 1.17 -3.76 -16.05
N ARG A 137 0.49 -3.77 -17.19
CA ARG A 137 -0.68 -4.60 -17.42
C ARG A 137 -0.25 -5.85 -18.15
N GLN A 138 -0.85 -6.96 -17.75
CA GLN A 138 -0.80 -8.17 -18.57
C GLN A 138 -1.80 -8.05 -19.72
N VAL A 139 -1.55 -8.81 -20.79
CA VAL A 139 -2.52 -9.03 -21.84
C VAL A 139 -3.71 -9.80 -21.27
N PRO A 140 -4.96 -9.39 -21.53
CA PRO A 140 -6.13 -10.13 -21.08
C PRO A 140 -6.18 -11.55 -21.63
N LEU A 141 -6.34 -12.54 -20.74
CA LEU A 141 -6.54 -13.94 -21.14
C LEU A 141 -7.89 -14.19 -21.82
N SER A 142 -8.80 -13.22 -21.74
CA SER A 142 -10.13 -13.28 -22.35
C SER A 142 -10.47 -11.92 -22.97
N HIS A 143 -11.32 -11.94 -23.99
CA HIS A 143 -11.74 -10.73 -24.67
C HIS A 143 -12.41 -9.76 -23.69
N THR A 144 -11.94 -8.52 -23.67
CA THR A 144 -12.49 -7.46 -22.82
C THR A 144 -13.27 -6.48 -23.67
N ARG A 145 -14.35 -5.93 -23.12
CA ARG A 145 -15.22 -4.95 -23.82
C ARG A 145 -14.45 -3.69 -24.24
N TYR A 146 -13.41 -3.33 -23.49
CA TYR A 146 -12.56 -2.18 -23.73
C TYR A 146 -11.11 -2.67 -23.77
N PRO A 147 -10.66 -3.18 -24.94
CA PRO A 147 -9.28 -3.60 -25.08
C PRO A 147 -8.39 -2.39 -24.87
N VAL A 148 -7.47 -2.52 -23.93
CA VAL A 148 -6.38 -1.57 -23.73
C VAL A 148 -5.25 -2.03 -24.63
N ASP A 149 -4.66 -1.13 -25.39
CA ASP A 149 -3.37 -1.39 -26.01
C ASP A 149 -2.34 -1.53 -24.88
N VAL A 150 -2.00 -2.78 -24.57
CA VAL A 150 -1.16 -3.14 -23.44
C VAL A 150 0.29 -2.73 -23.68
N ASP A 151 0.75 -2.79 -24.91
CA ASP A 151 2.12 -2.42 -25.27
C ASP A 151 2.28 -0.90 -25.16
N TRP A 152 1.32 -0.14 -25.70
CA TRP A 152 1.28 1.32 -25.53
C TRP A 152 1.18 1.72 -24.06
N PHE A 153 0.32 1.07 -23.27
CA PHE A 153 0.18 1.37 -21.85
C PHE A 153 1.47 1.05 -21.08
N ASN A 154 2.08 -0.11 -21.32
CA ASN A 154 3.28 -0.53 -20.60
C ASN A 154 4.49 0.33 -20.95
N ALA A 155 4.67 0.73 -22.21
CA ALA A 155 5.72 1.70 -22.58
C ALA A 155 5.59 3.00 -21.77
N ARG A 156 4.36 3.48 -21.54
CA ARG A 156 4.12 4.67 -20.72
C ARG A 156 4.33 4.42 -19.22
N VAL A 157 4.14 3.18 -18.76
CA VAL A 157 4.51 2.79 -17.38
C VAL A 157 6.03 2.82 -17.22
N ASP A 158 6.78 2.30 -18.20
CA ASP A 158 8.24 2.35 -18.22
C ASP A 158 8.72 3.80 -18.16
N ASP A 159 8.21 4.67 -19.03
CA ASP A 159 8.53 6.11 -19.05
C ASP A 159 8.24 6.79 -17.70
N LEU A 160 7.07 6.52 -17.11
CA LEU A 160 6.71 7.09 -15.81
C LEU A 160 7.66 6.62 -14.70
N ASN A 161 7.94 5.32 -14.64
CA ASN A 161 8.84 4.76 -13.64
C ASN A 161 10.26 5.30 -13.80
N CYS A 162 10.75 5.47 -15.04
CA CYS A 162 12.02 6.11 -15.34
C CYS A 162 12.08 7.54 -14.77
N HIS A 163 11.07 8.37 -15.05
CA HIS A 163 11.03 9.73 -14.51
C HIS A 163 10.98 9.75 -12.98
N LEU A 164 10.21 8.87 -12.33
CA LEU A 164 10.18 8.79 -10.86
C LEU A 164 11.56 8.44 -10.29
N ILE A 165 12.32 7.54 -10.93
CA ILE A 165 13.68 7.21 -10.51
C ILE A 165 14.62 8.41 -10.68
N GLU A 166 14.55 9.11 -11.81
CA GLU A 166 15.36 10.31 -12.06
C GLU A 166 15.08 11.41 -11.03
N MET A 167 13.82 11.59 -10.64
CA MET A 167 13.39 12.55 -9.62
C MET A 167 13.92 12.17 -8.23
N LEU A 168 13.86 10.88 -7.87
CA LEU A 168 14.43 10.40 -6.61
C LEU A 168 15.93 10.72 -6.53
N ASN A 169 16.67 10.52 -7.62
CA ASN A 169 18.11 10.80 -7.67
C ASN A 169 18.42 12.29 -7.51
N ARG A 170 17.53 13.19 -7.93
CA ARG A 170 17.69 14.65 -7.76
C ARG A 170 17.38 15.14 -6.35
N THR A 171 16.42 14.52 -5.67
CA THR A 171 15.87 15.01 -4.38
C THR A 171 16.60 14.51 -3.14
N GLY A 172 17.69 13.73 -3.27
CA GLY A 172 18.62 13.47 -2.17
C GLY A 172 18.03 12.77 -0.94
N HIS A 173 17.17 11.77 -1.14
CA HIS A 173 16.55 10.89 -0.12
C HIS A 173 15.31 11.42 0.63
N ALA A 174 14.68 12.52 0.21
CA ALA A 174 13.43 13.02 0.83
C ALA A 174 12.29 11.98 0.82
N TRP A 175 12.31 11.07 -0.14
CA TRP A 175 11.38 9.94 -0.26
C TRP A 175 12.12 8.71 -0.79
N SER A 176 11.42 7.59 -0.98
CA SER A 176 12.01 6.36 -1.52
C SER A 176 11.14 5.78 -2.64
N PHE A 177 11.76 5.26 -3.70
CA PHE A 177 11.08 4.51 -4.74
C PHE A 177 11.38 3.02 -4.56
N ILE A 178 10.35 2.18 -4.54
CA ILE A 178 10.54 0.72 -4.46
C ILE A 178 10.18 0.11 -5.83
N PRO A 179 11.18 -0.38 -6.58
CA PRO A 179 10.91 -1.23 -7.72
C PRO A 179 10.36 -2.56 -7.22
N MET A 180 9.24 -3.02 -7.77
CA MET A 180 8.74 -4.36 -7.52
C MET A 180 9.28 -5.28 -8.61
N ALA A 181 10.16 -6.21 -8.21
CA ALA A 181 10.72 -7.18 -9.14
C ALA A 181 9.60 -7.93 -9.88
N TYR A 182 9.77 -8.06 -11.19
CA TYR A 182 8.80 -8.61 -12.13
C TYR A 182 8.73 -10.13 -12.05
N GLU A 183 8.59 -10.72 -10.87
CA GLU A 183 8.28 -12.15 -10.77
C GLU A 183 6.76 -12.34 -10.87
N GLY A 184 6.24 -12.28 -12.10
CA GLY A 184 5.01 -12.91 -12.67
C GLY A 184 3.66 -12.94 -11.92
N VAL A 185 3.60 -12.68 -10.62
CA VAL A 185 2.49 -13.06 -9.72
C VAL A 185 1.59 -11.87 -9.39
N LEU A 186 2.11 -10.64 -9.42
CA LEU A 186 1.33 -9.45 -9.03
C LEU A 186 0.43 -8.88 -10.14
N VAL A 187 0.70 -9.24 -11.41
CA VAL A 187 0.25 -8.44 -12.55
C VAL A 187 -1.07 -8.93 -13.17
N SER A 188 -1.48 -10.19 -12.95
CA SER A 188 -2.74 -10.72 -13.53
C SER A 188 -4.02 -10.10 -12.95
N CYS A 189 -3.89 -9.27 -11.91
CA CYS A 189 -4.98 -8.90 -11.00
C CYS A 189 -5.70 -7.58 -11.35
N PHE A 190 -5.23 -6.82 -12.35
CA PHE A 190 -5.87 -5.54 -12.72
C PHE A 190 -7.05 -5.67 -13.69
N GLN A 191 -7.24 -6.83 -14.32
CA GLN A 191 -8.18 -6.98 -15.44
C GLN A 191 -9.66 -7.20 -15.06
N THR A 192 -9.98 -7.61 -13.82
CA THR A 192 -11.29 -8.22 -13.54
C THR A 192 -12.26 -7.41 -12.66
N THR A 193 -11.85 -6.29 -12.08
CA THR A 193 -12.57 -5.77 -10.88
C THR A 193 -13.69 -4.76 -11.10
N LYS A 194 -14.07 -4.40 -12.34
CA LYS A 194 -15.29 -3.59 -12.56
C LYS A 194 -16.32 -4.13 -13.55
N PHE A 195 -16.03 -5.18 -14.32
CA PHE A 195 -16.92 -5.56 -15.44
C PHE A 195 -17.81 -6.80 -15.22
N CYS A 196 -17.46 -7.73 -14.32
CA CYS A 196 -18.22 -8.99 -14.22
C CYS A 196 -19.56 -8.89 -13.47
N ARG A 197 -19.79 -7.89 -12.59
CA ARG A 197 -21.01 -7.88 -11.75
C ARG A 197 -22.30 -7.46 -12.46
N ARG A 198 -22.26 -6.95 -13.69
CA ARG A 198 -23.44 -6.30 -14.30
C ARG A 198 -24.05 -7.01 -15.51
N TRP A 199 -23.51 -8.14 -15.99
CA TRP A 199 -23.89 -8.65 -17.32
C TRP A 199 -24.04 -10.17 -17.52
N LEU A 200 -24.05 -10.98 -16.47
CA LEU A 200 -24.48 -12.39 -16.61
C LEU A 200 -25.48 -12.75 -15.52
N SER A 201 -26.67 -13.20 -15.94
CA SER A 201 -27.58 -13.85 -15.01
C SER A 201 -26.92 -15.12 -14.45
N PRO A 202 -27.24 -15.56 -13.20
CA PRO A 202 -26.66 -16.76 -12.60
C PRO A 202 -26.80 -18.04 -13.44
N VAL A 203 -27.73 -18.04 -14.41
CA VAL A 203 -28.03 -19.16 -15.30
C VAL A 203 -27.02 -19.28 -16.44
N GLN A 204 -26.54 -18.16 -17.00
CA GLN A 204 -25.60 -18.17 -18.15
C GLN A 204 -24.17 -18.56 -17.77
N CYS A 205 -23.81 -18.52 -16.48
CA CYS A 205 -22.47 -18.87 -16.02
C CYS A 205 -22.24 -20.39 -15.85
N ARG A 206 -23.30 -21.19 -15.73
CA ARG A 206 -23.20 -22.65 -15.52
C ARG A 206 -22.98 -23.43 -16.81
N SER A 207 -23.45 -22.90 -17.94
CA SER A 207 -23.38 -23.52 -19.27
C SER A 207 -22.14 -23.14 -20.09
N ALA A 208 -21.27 -22.26 -19.58
CA ALA A 208 -20.05 -21.86 -20.28
C ALA A 208 -18.98 -22.99 -20.26
N PRO A 209 -18.22 -23.18 -21.36
CA PRO A 209 -17.14 -24.18 -21.42
C PRO A 209 -16.08 -23.92 -20.34
N PRO A 210 -15.30 -24.94 -19.91
CA PRO A 210 -14.41 -24.86 -18.75
C PRO A 210 -13.39 -23.70 -18.77
N HIS A 211 -12.95 -23.31 -19.97
CA HIS A 211 -12.00 -22.22 -20.19
C HIS A 211 -12.65 -20.81 -20.20
N TYR A 212 -13.98 -20.70 -20.16
CA TYR A 212 -14.74 -19.44 -20.09
C TYR A 212 -15.33 -19.16 -18.70
N LYS A 213 -15.09 -20.03 -17.71
CA LYS A 213 -15.56 -19.81 -16.34
C LYS A 213 -14.69 -18.76 -15.65
N CYS A 214 -15.24 -17.56 -15.51
CA CYS A 214 -14.64 -16.52 -14.69
C CYS A 214 -14.48 -17.02 -13.24
N GLN A 215 -13.26 -17.04 -12.71
CA GLN A 215 -12.98 -17.51 -11.34
C GLN A 215 -13.77 -16.71 -10.28
N SER A 216 -14.09 -15.43 -10.52
CA SER A 216 -14.95 -14.65 -9.64
C SER A 216 -16.44 -14.99 -9.71
N CYS A 217 -16.89 -15.67 -10.78
CA CYS A 217 -18.29 -16.10 -10.93
C CYS A 217 -18.52 -17.54 -10.41
N CYS A 218 -17.47 -18.35 -10.24
CA CYS A 218 -17.56 -19.73 -9.79
C CYS A 218 -17.12 -19.96 -8.32
N GLY A 219 -17.07 -18.91 -7.50
CA GLY A 219 -16.95 -19.03 -6.05
C GLY A 219 -15.59 -19.51 -5.52
N ARG A 220 -14.55 -19.58 -6.34
CA ARG A 220 -13.18 -19.78 -5.83
C ARG A 220 -12.55 -18.42 -5.52
N ARG A 221 -12.16 -18.24 -4.26
CA ARG A 221 -11.56 -17.00 -3.77
C ARG A 221 -10.23 -16.74 -4.47
N PRO A 222 -9.88 -15.47 -4.71
CA PRO A 222 -8.58 -15.09 -5.22
C PRO A 222 -7.52 -15.26 -4.11
N GLU A 223 -7.01 -16.48 -3.89
CA GLU A 223 -6.11 -16.80 -2.76
C GLU A 223 -4.61 -16.43 -2.97
N GLY A 224 -4.19 -16.04 -4.18
CA GLY A 224 -2.78 -15.70 -4.50
C GLY A 224 -2.43 -14.21 -4.70
N PHE A 225 -3.34 -13.27 -4.46
CA PHE A 225 -3.37 -11.96 -5.16
C PHE A 225 -2.58 -10.84 -4.46
N TYR A 226 -2.52 -10.86 -3.12
CA TYR A 226 -1.94 -9.79 -2.31
C TYR A 226 -0.71 -10.23 -1.51
N LEU A 227 -0.47 -11.53 -1.43
CA LEU A 227 0.66 -12.11 -0.69
C LEU A 227 2.03 -11.65 -1.21
N PRO A 228 2.29 -11.49 -2.53
CA PRO A 228 3.59 -10.98 -2.96
C PRO A 228 3.77 -9.50 -2.60
N PHE A 229 2.72 -8.68 -2.68
CA PHE A 229 2.77 -7.26 -2.31
C PHE A 229 3.15 -7.10 -0.83
N ILE A 230 2.50 -7.89 0.03
CA ILE A 230 2.79 -7.95 1.47
C ILE A 230 4.21 -8.47 1.72
N ARG A 231 4.70 -9.43 0.92
CA ARG A 231 6.04 -9.99 1.07
C ARG A 231 7.17 -9.10 0.56
N TYR A 232 6.97 -8.28 -0.47
CA TYR A 232 8.04 -7.49 -1.08
C TYR A 232 8.13 -6.07 -0.55
N VAL A 233 7.01 -5.42 -0.20
CA VAL A 233 7.02 -4.02 0.25
C VAL A 233 7.42 -3.90 1.73
N PHE A 234 6.99 -4.86 2.57
CA PHE A 234 7.10 -4.74 4.02
C PHE A 234 8.46 -5.13 4.64
N PRO A 235 9.31 -5.97 4.02
CA PRO A 235 10.69 -6.11 4.48
C PRO A 235 11.48 -4.79 4.41
N PHE A 236 11.20 -3.92 3.45
CA PHE A 236 11.87 -2.61 3.38
C PHE A 236 11.45 -1.65 4.50
N ILE A 237 10.26 -1.86 5.08
CA ILE A 237 9.81 -1.15 6.29
C ILE A 237 10.47 -1.75 7.55
N ARG A 238 10.87 -3.04 7.54
CA ARG A 238 11.51 -3.70 8.70
C ARG A 238 12.96 -3.27 8.98
N TYR A 239 13.70 -2.75 8.00
CA TYR A 239 15.14 -2.50 8.13
C TYR A 239 15.50 -1.03 8.46
N ARG A 240 14.54 -0.21 8.90
CA ARG A 240 14.79 1.17 9.34
C ARG A 240 13.93 1.55 10.53
#